data_AF-A0A532AFU1-F1
#
_entry.id   AF-A0A532AFU1-F1
#
_cell.length_a   1.000
_cell.length_b   1.000
_cell.length_c   1.000
_cell.angle_alpha   90.00
_cell.angle_beta   90.00
_cell.angle_gamma   90.00
#
_symmetry.space_group_name_H-M   'P 1'
#
loop_
_entity.id
_entity.type
_entity.pdbx_description
1 polymer ?
#
loop_
_entity_poly.entity_id
_entity_poly.type
_entity_poly.pdbx_seq_one_letter_code
_entity_poly.pdbx_strand_id
1 'polypeptide(L)' 'PVNKREYGPGQHGQRRKGKLSDFGLQLRAKQKLKGHYGDVSEKQFRKVYEEADRRKGDTSENLIGLLESRLDAVVY' A
#
# COMPACT_ATOMS: atom_id res chain seq x y z
N PRO A 1 -8.55 -0.60 -24.47
CA PRO A 1 -9.83 -0.16 -23.88
C PRO A 1 -9.71 0.05 -22.36
N VAL A 2 -9.69 1.31 -21.92
CA VAL A 2 -9.61 1.66 -20.49
C VAL A 2 -10.89 1.19 -19.80
N ASN A 3 -10.74 0.39 -18.75
CA ASN A 3 -11.85 -0.23 -18.05
C ASN A 3 -12.61 0.84 -17.24
N LYS A 4 -13.82 1.22 -17.67
CA LYS A 4 -14.67 2.26 -17.05
C LYS A 4 -15.42 1.82 -15.78
N ARG A 5 -15.08 0.65 -15.23
CA ARG A 5 -15.83 0.01 -14.13
C ARG A 5 -15.32 0.51 -12.77
N GLU A 6 -16.22 1.07 -11.96
CA GLU A 6 -15.92 1.52 -10.59
C GLU A 6 -15.97 0.39 -9.54
N TYR A 7 -16.36 -0.82 -9.94
CA TYR A 7 -16.49 -1.98 -9.06
C TYR A 7 -15.28 -2.91 -9.12
N GLY A 8 -15.10 -3.72 -8.07
CA GLY A 8 -13.95 -4.62 -7.96
C GLY A 8 -13.93 -5.71 -9.05
N PRO A 9 -12.77 -6.33 -9.32
CA PRO A 9 -12.67 -7.42 -10.28
C PRO A 9 -13.42 -8.69 -9.80
N GLY A 10 -13.76 -9.56 -10.75
CA GLY A 10 -14.42 -10.86 -10.49
C GLY A 10 -15.94 -10.82 -10.54
N GLN A 11 -16.56 -12.01 -10.58
CA GLN A 11 -18.01 -12.21 -10.70
C GLN A 11 -18.81 -11.54 -9.58
N HIS A 12 -18.22 -11.38 -8.39
CA HIS A 12 -18.85 -10.72 -7.24
C HIS A 12 -18.57 -9.22 -7.13
N GLY A 13 -17.92 -8.62 -8.14
CA GLY A 13 -17.52 -7.21 -8.12
C GLY A 13 -18.67 -6.23 -7.89
N GLN A 14 -19.85 -6.51 -8.48
CA GLN A 14 -21.06 -5.70 -8.37
C GLN A 14 -21.90 -5.99 -7.11
N ARG A 15 -21.55 -7.03 -6.33
CA ARG A 15 -22.28 -7.36 -5.11
C ARG A 15 -21.98 -6.30 -4.05
N ARG A 16 -22.98 -5.90 -3.25
CA ARG A 16 -22.76 -4.97 -2.12
C ARG A 16 -21.65 -5.52 -1.22
N LYS A 17 -20.55 -4.76 -1.10
CA LYS A 17 -19.48 -5.10 -0.15
C LYS A 17 -19.98 -4.83 1.26
N GLY A 18 -19.87 -5.83 2.14
CA GLY A 18 -20.08 -5.62 3.57
C GLY A 18 -19.05 -4.66 4.16
N LYS A 19 -19.30 -4.17 5.37
CA LYS A 19 -18.32 -3.37 6.11
C LYS A 19 -17.04 -4.19 6.28
N LEU A 20 -15.88 -3.61 5.94
CA LEU A 20 -14.59 -4.27 6.18
C LEU A 20 -14.32 -4.33 7.68
N SER A 21 -13.62 -5.38 8.12
CA SER A 21 -13.03 -5.44 9.46
C SER A 21 -11.89 -4.43 9.58
N ASP A 22 -11.50 -4.10 10.81
CA ASP A 22 -10.37 -3.19 11.09
C ASP A 22 -9.06 -3.69 10.45
N PHE A 23 -8.81 -5.00 10.54
CA PHE A 23 -7.70 -5.63 9.82
C PHE A 23 -7.84 -5.48 8.30
N GLY A 24 -9.04 -5.63 7.76
CA GLY A 24 -9.31 -5.45 6.33
C GLY A 24 -9.07 -4.01 5.85
N LEU A 25 -9.36 -3.03 6.70
CA LEU A 25 -9.07 -1.62 6.45
C LEU A 25 -7.56 -1.38 6.38
N GLN A 26 -6.81 -1.86 7.37
CA GLN A 26 -5.35 -1.78 7.40
C GLN A 26 -4.70 -2.50 6.21
N LEU A 27 -5.17 -3.71 5.89
CA LEU A 27 -4.70 -4.47 4.74
C LEU A 27 -4.93 -3.70 3.44
N ARG A 28 -6.11 -3.09 3.26
CA ARG A 28 -6.39 -2.26 2.09
C ARG A 28 -5.47 -1.05 1.99
N ALA A 29 -5.24 -0.35 3.11
CA ALA A 29 -4.32 0.78 3.14
C ALA A 29 -2.91 0.35 2.71
N LYS A 30 -2.41 -0.77 3.26
CA LYS A 30 -1.13 -1.36 2.88
C LYS A 30 -1.07 -1.75 1.40
N GLN A 31 -2.09 -2.43 0.88
CA GLN A 31 -2.13 -2.83 -0.53
C GLN A 31 -2.21 -1.62 -1.47
N LYS A 32 -2.94 -0.57 -1.08
CA LYS A 32 -3.01 0.68 -1.84
C LYS A 32 -1.63 1.34 -1.91
N LEU A 33 -0.95 1.44 -0.78
CA LEU A 33 0.38 2.02 -0.69
C LEU A 33 1.40 1.23 -1.50
N LYS A 34 1.38 -0.11 -1.39
CA LYS A 34 2.19 -1.00 -2.23
C LYS A 34 1.93 -0.80 -3.73
N GLY A 35 0.67 -0.62 -4.12
CA GLY A 35 0.31 -0.31 -5.51
C GLY A 35 0.82 1.05 -6.00
N HIS A 36 0.96 2.05 -5.11
CA HIS A 36 1.51 3.36 -5.45
C HIS A 36 3.04 3.33 -5.63
N TYR A 37 3.76 2.59 -4.78
CA TYR A 37 5.23 2.51 -4.80
C TYR A 37 5.78 1.36 -5.67
N GLY A 38 4.95 0.71 -6.51
CA GLY A 38 5.40 -0.26 -7.50
C GLY A 38 5.89 -1.60 -6.92
N ASP A 39 6.98 -2.15 -7.49
CA ASP A 39 7.56 -3.48 -7.20
C ASP A 39 8.23 -3.56 -5.81
N VAL A 40 7.45 -3.31 -4.76
CA VAL A 40 7.85 -3.57 -3.38
C VAL A 40 7.30 -4.92 -2.95
N SER A 41 8.16 -5.92 -2.73
CA SER A 41 7.73 -7.18 -2.14
C SER A 41 7.24 -6.96 -0.69
N GLU A 42 6.36 -7.85 -0.21
CA GLU A 42 5.86 -7.79 1.18
C GLU A 42 7.00 -7.81 2.21
N LYS A 43 8.05 -8.60 1.91
CA LYS A 43 9.25 -8.72 2.75
C LYS A 43 10.05 -7.42 2.78
N GLN A 44 10.19 -6.73 1.65
CA GLN A 44 10.85 -5.42 1.61
C GLN A 44 10.03 -4.37 2.35
N PHE A 45 8.71 -4.33 2.11
CA PHE A 45 7.82 -3.39 2.80
C PHE A 45 7.91 -3.53 4.32
N ARG A 46 7.86 -4.75 4.83
CA ARG A 46 8.01 -5.03 6.25
C ARG A 46 9.34 -4.54 6.82
N LYS A 47 10.45 -4.77 6.11
CA LYS A 47 11.78 -4.27 6.54
C LYS A 47 11.84 -2.76 6.59
N VAL A 48 11.25 -2.07 5.61
CA VAL A 48 11.20 -0.60 5.59
C VAL A 48 10.35 -0.08 6.75
N TYR A 49 9.23 -0.74 7.06
CA TYR A 49 8.42 -0.39 8.23
C TYR A 49 9.18 -0.58 9.54
N GLU A 50 9.87 -1.70 9.73
CA GLU A 50 10.71 -1.96 10.91
C GLU A 50 11.83 -0.91 11.05
N GLU A 51 12.41 -0.45 9.94
CA GLU A 51 13.39 0.64 9.94
C GLU A 51 12.77 2.01 10.22
N ALA A 52 11.57 2.28 9.71
CA ALA A 52 10.83 3.52 9.98
C ALA A 52 10.46 3.65 11.47
N ASP A 53 10.03 2.55 12.08
CA ASP A 53 9.67 2.47 13.50
C ASP A 53 10.88 2.64 14.43
N ARG A 54 12.06 2.21 13.97
CA ARG A 54 13.33 2.39 14.69
C ARG A 54 13.81 3.83 14.71
N ARG A 55 13.40 4.66 13.74
CA ARG A 55 13.81 6.06 13.63
C ARG A 55 13.01 6.92 14.59
N LYS A 56 13.66 7.92 15.20
CA LYS A 56 12.97 8.92 16.02
C LYS A 56 12.06 9.78 15.14
N GLY A 57 10.88 10.13 15.65
CA GLY A 57 9.90 10.96 14.95
C GLY A 57 8.62 10.18 14.64
N ASP A 58 7.84 10.66 13.67
CA ASP A 58 6.62 10.00 13.21
C ASP A 58 6.98 8.82 12.28
N THR A 59 6.57 7.61 12.68
CA THR A 59 6.80 6.37 11.90
C THR A 59 6.20 6.47 10.49
N SER A 60 5.09 7.17 10.32
CA SER A 60 4.39 7.34 9.04
C SER A 60 5.21 8.21 8.09
N GLU A 61 5.74 9.33 8.59
CA GLU A 61 6.62 10.22 7.82
C GLU A 61 7.94 9.53 7.48
N ASN A 62 8.54 8.83 8.46
CA ASN A 62 9.76 8.05 8.26
C ASN A 62 9.57 6.94 7.22
N LEU A 63 8.42 6.27 7.23
CA LEU A 63 8.07 5.23 6.25
C LEU A 63 7.95 5.81 4.85
N ILE A 64 7.24 6.93 4.69
CA ILE A 64 7.07 7.61 3.39
C ILE A 64 8.44 8.09 2.88
N GLY A 65 9.22 8.79 3.69
CA GLY A 65 10.54 9.27 3.29
C GLY A 65 11.50 8.14 2.89
N LEU A 66 11.45 7.01 3.59
CA LEU A 66 12.21 5.81 3.20
C LEU A 66 11.77 5.23 1.87
N LEU A 67 10.46 5.19 1.59
CA LEU A 67 9.94 4.68 0.32
C LEU A 67 10.27 5.62 -0.85
N GLU A 68 10.19 6.94 -0.64
CA GLU A 68 10.56 7.96 -1.63
C GLU A 68 12.06 8.00 -1.92
N SER A 69 12.90 7.62 -0.95
CA SER A 69 14.37 7.58 -1.13
C SER A 69 14.88 6.42 -2.00
N ARG A 70 14.01 5.47 -2.38
CA ARG A 70 14.43 4.30 -3.13
C ARG A 70 14.73 4.66 -4.58
N LEU A 71 15.78 4.06 -5.15
CA LEU A 71 16.19 4.33 -6.53
C LEU A 71 15.08 4.08 -7.55
N ASP A 72 14.24 3.07 -7.34
CA ASP A 72 13.10 2.77 -8.20
C ASP A 72 12.01 3.85 -8.17
N ALA A 73 11.83 4.52 -7.03
CA ALA A 73 10.93 5.66 -6.92
C ALA A 73 11.52 6.93 -7.58
N VAL A 74 12.83 7.11 -7.52
CA VAL A 74 13.53 8.29 -8.12
C VAL A 74 13.60 8.23 -9.64
N VAL A 75 13.64 7.03 -10.22
CA VAL A 75 13.74 6.82 -11.68
C VAL A 75 12.38 7.01 -12.38
N TYR A 76 11.28 7.01 -11.63
CA TYR A 76 9.91 7.15 -12.13
C TYR A 76 9.40 8.59 -12.05
#